data_AF-A0A1E3Q0Q3-F1
#
_entry.id   AF-A0A1E3Q0Q3-F1
#
_cell.length_a   1.000
_cell.length_b   1.000
_cell.length_c   1.000
_cell.angle_alpha   90.00
_cell.angle_beta   90.00
_cell.angle_gamma   90.00
#
_symmetry.space_group_name_H-M   'P 1'
#
loop_
_entity.id
_entity.type
_entity.pdbx_description
1 polymer ?
#
loop_
_entity_poly.entity_id
_entity_poly.type
_entity_poly.pdbx_seq_one_letter_code
_entity_poly.pdbx_strand_id
1 'polypeptide(L)'
;MTKHEHHLKLTIPFSTTGQAQIAYNAISPDPQLKPDQFTQVLSVSNASGASDELSAGGILVAEFDAASERVLRVGVNGFLESLGVVVGCLRDLDYDGL
;
A
#
# COMPACT_ATOMS: atom_id res chain seq x y z
N MET A 1 5.81 23.88 12.38
CA MET A 1 4.86 23.27 11.43
C MET A 1 5.52 23.28 10.06
N THR A 2 6.33 22.27 9.78
CA THR A 2 7.01 22.10 8.50
C THR A 2 6.00 21.53 7.51
N LYS A 3 5.60 22.35 6.54
CA LYS A 3 4.69 21.98 5.47
C LYS A 3 5.43 21.03 4.52
N HIS A 4 5.08 19.75 4.50
CA HIS A 4 5.58 18.85 3.47
C HIS A 4 4.97 19.28 2.13
N GLU A 5 5.82 19.68 1.18
CA GLU A 5 5.39 20.38 -0.04
C GLU A 5 4.94 19.40 -1.15
N HIS A 6 5.30 18.12 -1.01
CA HIS A 6 5.05 17.07 -1.99
C HIS A 6 4.23 15.94 -1.39
N HIS A 7 3.08 15.66 -2.01
CA HIS A 7 2.15 14.61 -1.63
C HIS A 7 1.89 13.68 -2.83
N LEU A 8 1.81 12.37 -2.59
CA LEU A 8 1.37 11.38 -3.57
C LEU A 8 0.40 10.39 -2.94
N LYS A 9 -0.67 10.09 -3.66
CA LYS A 9 -1.63 9.04 -3.31
C LYS A 9 -1.62 7.94 -4.37
N LEU A 10 -1.37 6.71 -3.94
CA LEU A 10 -1.47 5.51 -4.75
C LEU A 10 -2.67 4.67 -4.33
N THR A 11 -3.40 4.17 -5.31
CA THR A 11 -4.57 3.30 -5.12
C THR A 11 -4.31 2.01 -5.87
N ILE A 12 -4.09 0.92 -5.13
CA ILE A 12 -3.74 -0.39 -5.69
C ILE A 12 -4.92 -1.34 -5.53
N PRO A 13 -5.57 -1.75 -6.63
CA PRO A 13 -6.66 -2.72 -6.58
C PRO A 13 -6.12 -4.15 -6.39
N PHE A 14 -6.82 -4.95 -5.60
CA PHE A 14 -6.63 -6.38 -5.38
C PHE A 14 -7.92 -7.13 -5.70
N SER A 15 -7.80 -8.41 -6.03
CA SER A 15 -8.95 -9.26 -6.42
C SER A 15 -9.94 -9.45 -5.26
N THR A 16 -9.45 -9.48 -4.03
CA THR A 16 -10.28 -9.59 -2.81
C THR A 16 -9.81 -8.62 -1.74
N THR A 17 -10.73 -8.22 -0.84
CA THR A 17 -10.37 -7.46 0.37
C THR A 17 -9.32 -8.19 1.22
N GLY A 18 -9.38 -9.52 1.28
CA GLY A 18 -8.40 -10.34 2.01
C GLY A 18 -6.97 -10.13 1.49
N GLN A 19 -6.77 -10.15 0.16
CA GLN A 19 -5.47 -9.89 -0.44
C GLN A 19 -4.96 -8.47 -0.14
N ALA A 20 -5.83 -7.45 -0.20
CA ALA A 20 -5.47 -6.08 0.17
C ALA A 20 -5.08 -5.96 1.65
N GLN A 21 -5.78 -6.68 2.53
CA GLN A 21 -5.48 -6.70 3.97
C GLN A 21 -4.16 -7.42 4.28
N ILE A 22 -3.89 -8.54 3.59
CA ILE A 22 -2.59 -9.24 3.70
C ILE A 22 -1.47 -8.31 3.24
N ALA A 23 -1.65 -7.63 2.10
CA ALA A 23 -0.65 -6.70 1.59
C ALA A 23 -0.41 -5.52 2.56
N TYR A 24 -1.48 -4.95 3.12
CA TYR A 24 -1.37 -3.94 4.17
C TYR A 24 -0.55 -4.45 5.35
N ASN A 25 -0.89 -5.62 5.90
CA ASN A 25 -0.21 -6.17 7.08
C ASN A 25 1.27 -6.49 6.80
N ALA A 26 1.59 -6.94 5.60
CA ALA A 26 2.96 -7.29 5.20
C ALA A 26 3.84 -6.06 4.96
N ILE A 27 3.25 -4.95 4.52
CA ILE A 27 3.97 -3.71 4.15
C ILE A 27 3.87 -2.65 5.26
N SER A 28 2.95 -2.82 6.22
CA SER A 28 2.68 -1.83 7.26
C SER A 28 3.98 -1.42 7.94
N PRO A 29 4.34 -0.13 7.89
CA PRO A 29 5.68 0.30 8.22
C PRO A 29 5.98 0.14 9.71
N ASP A 30 7.17 -0.35 10.02
CA ASP A 30 7.83 -0.11 11.30
C ASP A 30 8.00 1.42 11.49
N PRO A 31 8.08 1.96 12.72
CA PRO A 31 8.15 3.39 12.98
C PRO A 31 9.21 4.08 12.09
N GLN A 32 8.78 5.05 11.30
CA GLN A 32 9.65 5.69 10.32
C GLN A 32 10.81 6.40 11.03
N LEU A 33 12.04 6.07 10.63
CA LEU A 33 13.28 6.56 11.25
C LEU A 33 13.47 8.09 11.18
N LYS A 34 12.75 8.79 10.28
CA LYS A 34 12.85 10.26 10.08
C LYS A 34 11.50 10.87 9.67
N PRO A 35 10.54 11.02 10.59
CA PRO A 35 9.21 11.54 10.29
C PRO A 35 9.23 12.96 9.72
N ASP A 36 10.28 13.74 10.01
CA ASP A 36 10.42 15.11 9.48
C ASP A 36 10.69 15.18 7.97
N GLN A 37 11.09 14.07 7.33
CA GLN A 37 11.48 14.06 5.91
C GLN A 37 10.53 13.28 5.02
N PHE A 38 9.88 12.25 5.55
CA PHE A 38 9.01 11.35 4.80
C PHE A 38 7.98 10.73 5.74
N THR A 39 6.70 10.83 5.36
CA THR A 39 5.58 10.17 6.02
C THR A 39 4.88 9.23 5.03
N GLN A 40 4.45 8.07 5.55
CA GLN A 40 3.67 7.11 4.78
C GLN A 40 2.49 6.63 5.63
N VAL A 41 1.30 6.71 5.07
CA VAL A 41 0.08 6.20 5.69
C VAL A 41 -0.54 5.19 4.74
N LEU A 42 -0.80 3.98 5.26
CA LEU A 42 -1.48 2.94 4.52
C LEU A 42 -2.90 2.77 5.06
N SER A 43 -3.84 2.45 4.19
CA SER A 43 -5.20 2.05 4.58
C SER A 43 -5.79 1.08 3.56
N VAL A 44 -6.78 0.30 4.00
CA VAL A 44 -7.51 -0.65 3.14
C VAL A 44 -8.96 -0.19 3.06
N SER A 45 -9.52 -0.19 1.86
CA SER A 45 -10.93 0.06 1.61
C SER A 45 -11.52 -1.01 0.69
N ASN A 46 -12.84 -1.19 0.77
CA ASN A 46 -13.57 -2.09 -0.11
C ASN A 46 -13.97 -1.34 -1.39
N ALA A 47 -13.85 -1.99 -2.55
CA ALA A 47 -14.40 -1.46 -3.79
C ALA A 47 -15.93 -1.42 -3.66
N SER A 48 -16.49 -0.21 -3.56
CA SER A 48 -17.93 -0.01 -3.39
C SER A 48 -18.68 -0.52 -4.63
N GLY A 49 -19.42 -1.62 -4.49
CA GLY A 49 -20.25 -2.16 -5.59
C GLY A 49 -20.61 -3.65 -5.50
N ALA A 50 -19.92 -4.44 -4.69
CA ALA A 50 -20.25 -5.85 -4.49
C ALA A 50 -20.99 -6.06 -3.15
N SER A 51 -22.17 -6.65 -3.22
CA SER A 51 -23.01 -7.02 -2.06
C SER A 51 -22.49 -8.24 -1.30
N ASP A 52 -21.35 -8.80 -1.72
CA ASP A 52 -20.77 -10.02 -1.18
C ASP A 52 -19.32 -9.72 -0.75
N GLU A 53 -19.04 -9.76 0.55
CA GLU A 53 -17.74 -9.35 1.11
C GLU A 53 -16.56 -10.18 0.60
N LEU A 54 -16.81 -11.40 0.11
CA LEU A 54 -15.79 -12.27 -0.47
C LEU A 54 -15.47 -11.94 -1.94
N SER A 55 -16.38 -11.29 -2.66
CA SER A 55 -16.22 -10.92 -4.08
C SER A 55 -16.02 -9.42 -4.30
N ALA A 56 -16.09 -8.63 -3.22
CA ALA A 56 -15.71 -7.23 -3.26
C ALA A 56 -14.19 -7.11 -3.43
N GLY A 57 -13.75 -6.49 -4.53
CA GLY A 57 -12.34 -6.18 -4.73
C GLY A 57 -11.81 -5.32 -3.58
N GLY A 58 -10.57 -5.59 -3.18
CA GLY A 58 -9.88 -4.82 -2.15
C GLY A 58 -9.12 -3.65 -2.75
N ILE A 59 -9.02 -2.54 -2.04
CA ILE A 59 -8.21 -1.39 -2.44
C ILE A 59 -7.20 -1.09 -1.33
N LEU A 60 -5.91 -1.18 -1.63
CA LEU A 60 -4.85 -0.66 -0.77
C LEU A 60 -4.56 0.79 -1.18
N VAL A 61 -4.69 1.71 -0.22
CA VAL A 61 -4.37 3.12 -0.39
C VAL A 61 -3.07 3.42 0.33
N ALA A 62 -2.12 4.03 -0.37
CA ALA A 62 -0.86 4.51 0.18
C ALA A 62 -0.73 6.01 -0.05
N GLU A 63 -0.64 6.77 1.03
CA GLU A 63 -0.45 8.23 1.02
C GLU A 63 0.94 8.54 1.52
N PHE A 64 1.64 9.39 0.77
CA PHE A 64 3.03 9.76 1.02
C PHE A 64 3.14 11.27 1.10
N ASP A 65 3.83 11.78 2.13
CA ASP A 65 4.31 13.17 2.14
C ASP A 65 5.83 13.19 2.27
N ALA A 66 6.47 14.13 1.59
CA ALA A 66 7.92 14.23 1.57
C ALA A 66 8.41 15.67 1.56
N ALA A 67 9.63 15.88 2.07
CA ALA A 67 10.30 17.17 2.06
C ALA A 67 10.84 17.58 0.67
N SER A 68 10.92 16.67 -0.30
CA SER A 68 11.33 16.97 -1.68
C SER A 68 10.89 15.86 -2.64
N GLU A 69 10.82 16.16 -3.95
CA GLU A 69 10.59 15.17 -5.00
C GLU A 69 11.61 14.02 -4.98
N ARG A 70 12.87 14.32 -4.62
CA ARG A 70 13.92 13.31 -4.52
C ARG A 70 13.61 12.29 -3.42
N VAL A 71 13.17 12.78 -2.26
CA VAL A 71 12.79 11.92 -1.12
C VAL A 71 11.52 11.14 -1.45
N LEU A 72 10.53 11.78 -2.06
CA LEU A 72 9.30 11.13 -2.51
C LEU A 72 9.61 9.98 -3.47
N ARG A 73 10.45 10.20 -4.49
CA ARG A 73 10.83 9.16 -5.45
C ARG A 73 11.50 7.96 -4.77
N VAL A 74 12.43 8.21 -3.86
CA VAL A 74 13.13 7.12 -3.15
C VAL A 74 12.17 6.33 -2.27
N GLY A 75 11.30 7.02 -1.51
CA GLY A 75 10.31 6.38 -0.65
C GLY A 75 9.28 5.56 -1.43
N VAL A 76 8.73 6.14 -2.51
CA VAL A 76 7.73 5.46 -3.35
C VAL A 76 8.33 4.26 -4.08
N ASN A 77 9.56 4.38 -4.61
CA ASN A 77 10.21 3.24 -5.26
C ASN A 77 10.45 2.09 -4.27
N GLY A 78 10.94 2.38 -3.06
CA GLY A 78 11.13 1.35 -2.02
C GLY A 78 9.82 0.70 -1.60
N PHE A 79 8.72 1.46 -1.53
CA PHE A 79 7.38 0.92 -1.30
C PHE A 79 6.95 -0.03 -2.44
N LEU A 80 7.12 0.37 -3.70
CA LEU A 80 6.73 -0.44 -4.86
C LEU A 80 7.57 -1.72 -4.99
N GLU A 81 8.86 -1.67 -4.64
CA GLU A 81 9.71 -2.86 -4.56
C GLU A 81 9.19 -3.86 -3.52
N SER A 82 8.87 -3.38 -2.32
CA SER A 82 8.29 -4.20 -1.25
C SER A 82 6.92 -4.77 -1.64
N LEU A 83 6.08 -3.94 -2.25
CA LEU A 83 4.77 -4.36 -2.76
C LEU A 83 4.90 -5.43 -3.85
N GLY A 84 5.86 -5.29 -4.77
CA GLY A 84 6.12 -6.28 -5.81
C GLY A 84 6.48 -7.65 -5.26
N VAL A 85 7.28 -7.70 -4.19
CA VAL A 85 7.59 -8.95 -3.47
C VAL A 85 6.33 -9.55 -2.85
N VAL A 86 5.53 -8.74 -2.15
CA VAL A 86 4.30 -9.21 -1.50
C VAL A 86 3.28 -9.73 -2.51
N VAL A 87 3.08 -9.03 -3.63
CA VAL A 87 2.20 -9.48 -4.72
C VAL A 87 2.74 -10.75 -5.37
N GLY A 88 4.06 -10.88 -5.54
CA GLY A 88 4.71 -12.10 -5.99
C GLY A 88 4.42 -13.28 -5.06
N CYS A 89 4.61 -13.09 -3.75
CA CYS A 89 4.28 -14.10 -2.74
C CYS A 89 2.79 -14.45 -2.74
N LEU A 90 1.89 -13.45 -2.83
CA LEU A 90 0.45 -13.69 -2.94
C LEU A 90 0.16 -14.58 -4.13
N ARG A 91 0.66 -14.26 -5.33
CA ARG A 91 0.47 -15.05 -6.55
C ARG A 91 1.02 -16.48 -6.41
N ASP A 92 2.22 -16.63 -5.87
CA ASP A 92 2.87 -17.93 -5.78
C ASP A 92 2.23 -18.83 -4.69
N LEU A 93 1.57 -18.22 -3.69
CA LEU A 93 0.83 -18.89 -2.61
C LEU A 93 -0.68 -19.02 -2.88
N ASP A 94 -1.23 -18.33 -3.88
CA ASP A 94 -2.62 -18.47 -4.37
C ASP A 94 -2.80 -19.80 -5.13
N TYR A 95 -2.21 -20.86 -4.57
CA TYR A 95 -2.44 -22.22 -4.97
C TYR A 95 -3.88 -22.56 -4.54
N ASP A 96 -4.80 -22.43 -5.49
CA ASP A 96 -6.08 -23.12 -5.49
C ASP A 96 -5.80 -24.62 -5.33
N GLY A 97 -5.62 -25.07 -4.10
CA GLY A 97 -5.54 -26.49 -3.80
C GLY A 97 -6.88 -27.11 -4.16
N LEU A 98 -6.93 -27.75 -5.34
CA LEU A 98 -7.79 -28.86 -5.78
C LEU A 98 -9.13 -29.05 -5.04
#